data_AF-A0A143B4K8-F1
#
_entry.id   AF-A0A143B4K8-F1
#
_cell.length_a   1.000
_cell.length_b   1.000
_cell.length_c   1.000
_cell.angle_alpha   90.00
_cell.angle_beta   90.00
_cell.angle_gamma   90.00
#
_symmetry.space_group_name_H-M   'P 1'
#
loop_
_entity.id
_entity.type
_entity.pdbx_description
1 polymer ?
#
loop_
_entity_poly.entity_id
_entity_poly.type
_entity_poly.pdbx_seq_one_letter_code
_entity_poly.pdbx_strand_id
1 'polypeptide(L)'
;MKLTSASPSRPLPGAILGFCYLYTLFHGVTGTVMFALKLGFTPSSVARYYLGDPDRFMNPRSLSGLLEITHFHLFSMALFYLVFCHLLAFTPLRSNYKRWLGCTLAFSLSADLVCGWLIRYVWAGFAVVKLGAFFLLQGTILLLLLTLAVHHFGNRSRCREIIGETV
;
A
#
# COMPACT_ATOMS: atom_id res chain seq x y z
N MET A 1 -41.23 3.47 -34.41
CA MET A 1 -41.10 3.01 -33.00
C MET A 1 -39.74 3.49 -32.48
N LYS A 2 -39.69 4.63 -31.77
CA LYS A 2 -38.44 5.18 -31.20
C LYS A 2 -38.13 4.40 -29.92
N LEU A 3 -37.07 3.59 -29.95
CA LEU A 3 -36.47 3.06 -28.72
C LEU A 3 -35.76 4.21 -28.02
N THR A 4 -36.38 4.76 -26.98
CA THR A 4 -35.75 5.68 -26.04
C THR A 4 -34.67 4.91 -25.27
N SER A 5 -33.41 5.05 -25.67
CA SER A 5 -32.27 4.59 -24.89
C SER A 5 -32.05 5.55 -23.71
N ALA A 6 -32.93 5.45 -22.70
CA ALA A 6 -32.57 5.94 -21.39
C ALA A 6 -31.42 5.05 -20.87
N SER A 7 -30.19 5.54 -20.92
CA SER A 7 -29.08 5.02 -20.13
C SER A 7 -28.87 5.96 -18.93
N PRO A 8 -29.51 5.72 -17.77
CA PRO A 8 -29.22 6.49 -16.58
C PRO A 8 -27.86 6.06 -16.01
N SER A 9 -27.07 7.07 -15.66
CA SER A 9 -25.73 7.08 -15.06
C SER A 9 -25.23 5.75 -14.49
N ARG A 10 -24.02 5.33 -14.86
CA ARG A 10 -23.27 4.29 -14.12
C ARG A 10 -22.27 4.95 -13.16
N PRO A 11 -22.68 5.38 -11.95
CA PRO A 11 -21.74 5.85 -10.92
C PRO A 11 -20.87 4.72 -10.35
N LEU A 12 -21.19 3.45 -10.65
CA LEU A 12 -20.59 2.27 -10.03
C LEU A 12 -19.05 2.22 -10.09
N PRO A 13 -18.37 2.43 -11.24
CA PRO A 13 -16.90 2.40 -11.26
C PRO A 13 -16.27 3.54 -10.47
N GLY A 14 -16.90 4.72 -10.46
CA GLY A 14 -16.44 5.88 -9.69
C GLY A 14 -16.57 5.65 -8.18
N ALA A 15 -17.67 5.05 -7.73
CA ALA A 15 -17.89 4.71 -6.33
C ALA A 15 -16.88 3.64 -5.83
N ILE A 16 -16.63 2.60 -6.64
CA ILE A 16 -15.64 1.56 -6.32
C ILE A 16 -14.24 2.16 -6.18
N LEU A 17 -13.83 3.01 -7.13
CA LEU A 17 -12.54 3.68 -7.05
C LEU A 17 -12.48 4.59 -5.83
N GLY A 18 -13.50 5.44 -5.61
CA GLY A 18 -13.58 6.31 -4.44
C GLY A 18 -13.45 5.55 -3.12
N PHE A 19 -14.13 4.41 -2.99
CA PHE A 19 -14.01 3.50 -1.84
C PHE A 19 -12.57 2.97 -1.70
N CYS A 20 -11.96 2.49 -2.79
CA CYS A 20 -10.59 2.00 -2.81
C CYS A 20 -9.59 3.07 -2.34
N TYR A 21 -9.71 4.31 -2.83
CA TYR A 21 -8.86 5.44 -2.39
C TYR A 21 -9.05 5.73 -0.90
N LEU A 22 -10.30 5.91 -0.46
CA LEU A 22 -10.61 6.25 0.92
C LEU A 22 -10.04 5.22 1.89
N TYR A 23 -10.31 3.93 1.65
CA TYR A 23 -9.86 2.87 2.53
C TYR A 23 -8.36 2.64 2.47
N THR A 24 -7.72 2.78 1.30
CA THR A 24 -6.26 2.67 1.20
C THR A 24 -5.55 3.81 1.92
N LEU A 25 -6.05 5.04 1.80
CA LEU A 25 -5.50 6.19 2.52
C LEU A 25 -5.70 6.06 4.03
N PHE A 26 -6.89 5.65 4.45
CA PHE A 26 -7.17 5.39 5.86
C PHE A 26 -6.27 4.28 6.42
N HIS A 27 -6.07 3.21 5.66
CA HIS A 27 -5.12 2.15 6.00
C HIS A 27 -3.67 2.68 6.12
N GLY A 28 -3.23 3.52 5.19
CA GLY A 28 -1.89 4.14 5.24
C GLY A 28 -1.69 5.04 6.47
N VAL A 29 -2.69 5.88 6.77
CA VAL A 29 -2.66 6.78 7.94
C VAL A 29 -2.65 5.98 9.24
N THR A 30 -3.60 5.06 9.41
CA THR A 30 -3.69 4.23 10.62
C THR A 30 -2.46 3.34 10.78
N GLY A 31 -1.93 2.77 9.69
CA GLY A 31 -0.69 2.01 9.69
C GLY A 31 0.52 2.85 10.12
N THR A 32 0.61 4.10 9.66
CA THR A 32 1.68 5.03 10.05
C THR A 32 1.59 5.44 11.52
N VAL A 33 0.39 5.76 12.00
CA VAL A 33 0.17 6.04 13.43
C VAL A 33 0.53 4.83 14.29
N MET A 34 0.09 3.64 13.89
CA MET A 34 0.43 2.39 14.59
C MET A 34 1.93 2.11 14.59
N PHE A 35 2.62 2.37 13.47
CA PHE A 35 4.07 2.23 13.39
C PHE A 35 4.77 3.21 14.34
N ALA A 36 4.35 4.48 14.36
CA ALA A 36 4.89 5.50 15.24
C ALA A 36 4.71 5.14 16.72
N LEU A 37 3.51 4.71 17.11
CA LEU A 37 3.16 4.40 18.50
C LEU A 37 3.81 3.10 19.01
N LYS A 38 3.95 2.08 18.15
CA LYS A 38 4.48 0.77 18.56
C LYS A 38 5.98 0.63 18.37
N LEU A 39 6.50 1.04 17.20
CA LEU A 39 7.90 0.85 16.82
C LEU A 39 8.70 2.15 16.94
N GLY A 40 8.09 3.29 16.63
CA GLY A 40 8.78 4.58 16.47
C GLY A 40 9.57 4.66 15.16
N PHE A 41 10.15 5.84 14.88
CA PHE A 41 10.85 6.11 13.61
C PHE A 41 12.37 6.06 13.72
N THR A 42 12.90 5.34 14.72
CA THR A 42 14.34 5.16 14.88
C THR A 42 14.72 3.68 14.76
N PRO A 43 15.87 3.33 14.15
CA PRO A 43 16.30 1.94 14.08
C PRO A 43 16.44 1.28 15.46
N SER A 44 16.88 2.03 16.47
CA SER A 44 17.02 1.52 17.85
C SER A 44 15.67 1.20 18.48
N SER A 45 14.65 2.06 18.30
CA SER A 45 13.29 1.78 18.80
C SER A 45 12.64 0.59 18.11
N VAL A 46 12.87 0.43 16.80
CA VAL A 46 12.45 -0.74 16.03
C VAL A 46 13.12 -2.01 16.55
N ALA A 47 14.45 -2.01 16.72
CA ALA A 47 15.17 -3.19 17.22
C ALA A 47 14.69 -3.59 18.62
N ARG A 48 14.53 -2.60 19.51
CA ARG A 48 14.00 -2.76 20.87
C ARG A 48 12.61 -3.41 20.87
N TYR A 49 11.72 -3.03 19.95
CA TYR A 49 10.38 -3.61 19.85
C TYR A 49 10.40 -5.14 19.59
N TYR A 50 11.38 -5.63 18.84
CA TYR A 50 11.50 -7.05 18.51
C TYR A 50 12.33 -7.82 19.56
N LEU A 51 13.43 -7.24 20.03
CA LEU A 51 14.37 -7.88 20.96
C LEU A 51 13.96 -7.75 22.43
N GLY A 52 13.02 -6.87 22.75
CA GLY A 52 12.65 -6.56 24.13
C GLY A 52 13.54 -5.48 24.74
N ASP A 53 13.17 -5.08 25.95
CA ASP A 53 13.88 -4.07 26.75
C ASP A 53 13.61 -4.34 28.23
N PRO A 54 14.61 -4.87 28.99
CA PRO A 54 14.46 -5.12 30.41
C PRO A 54 14.11 -3.86 31.22
N ASP A 55 14.66 -2.70 30.84
CA ASP A 55 14.46 -1.42 31.55
C ASP A 55 13.02 -0.91 31.40
N ARG A 56 12.29 -1.42 30.40
CA ARG A 56 10.88 -1.11 30.14
C ARG A 56 9.96 -2.30 30.41
N PHE A 57 10.47 -3.36 31.03
CA PHE A 57 9.74 -4.61 31.28
C PHE A 57 9.12 -5.20 30.00
N MET A 58 9.80 -5.01 28.86
CA MET A 58 9.35 -5.50 27.56
C MET A 58 10.02 -6.82 27.24
N ASN A 59 9.22 -7.88 27.12
CA ASN A 59 9.70 -9.16 26.64
C ASN A 59 10.02 -9.10 25.13
N PRO A 60 11.04 -9.84 24.66
CA PRO A 60 11.26 -10.08 23.25
C PRO A 60 10.02 -10.68 22.59
N ARG A 61 9.83 -10.43 21.29
CA ARG A 61 8.71 -11.04 20.56
C ARG A 61 8.84 -12.55 20.56
N SER A 62 7.73 -13.23 20.88
CA SER A 62 7.64 -14.69 20.85
C SER A 62 7.53 -15.21 19.42
N LEU A 63 7.92 -16.47 19.21
CA LEU A 63 7.81 -17.14 17.92
C LEU A 63 6.35 -17.24 17.46
N SER A 64 5.43 -17.62 18.37
CA SER A 64 3.99 -17.69 18.08
C SER A 64 3.42 -16.33 17.67
N GLY A 65 3.80 -15.26 18.38
CA GLY A 65 3.35 -13.91 18.05
C GLY A 65 3.86 -13.43 16.69
N LEU A 66 5.10 -13.78 16.31
CA LEU A 66 5.61 -13.49 14.97
C LEU A 66 4.91 -14.32 13.88
N LEU A 67 4.62 -15.60 14.13
CA LEU A 67 3.87 -16.44 13.19
C LEU A 67 2.46 -15.91 12.96
N GLU A 68 1.75 -15.52 14.02
CA GLU A 68 0.40 -14.99 13.92
C GLU A 68 0.34 -13.74 13.04
N ILE A 69 1.22 -12.77 13.30
CA ILE A 69 1.36 -11.56 12.48
C ILE A 69 1.68 -11.95 11.03
N THR A 70 2.67 -12.84 10.83
CA THR A 70 3.12 -13.26 9.51
C THR A 70 2.00 -13.92 8.71
N HIS A 71 1.20 -14.78 9.33
CA HIS A 71 0.08 -15.46 8.67
C HIS A 71 -0.94 -14.47 8.12
N PHE A 72 -1.40 -13.52 8.94
CA PHE A 72 -2.34 -12.50 8.50
C PHE A 72 -1.74 -11.55 7.44
N HIS A 73 -0.46 -11.21 7.57
CA HIS A 73 0.22 -10.33 6.62
C HIS A 73 0.46 -11.03 5.28
N LEU A 74 0.81 -12.32 5.26
CA LEU A 74 1.00 -13.06 4.00
C LEU A 74 -0.25 -13.01 3.13
N PHE A 75 -1.41 -13.30 3.72
CA PHE A 75 -2.67 -13.27 2.98
C PHE A 75 -3.05 -11.85 2.52
N SER A 76 -3.04 -10.89 3.44
CA SER A 76 -3.45 -9.51 3.13
C SER A 76 -2.50 -8.82 2.17
N MET A 77 -1.18 -8.98 2.31
CA MET A 77 -0.18 -8.37 1.44
C MET A 77 -0.19 -8.98 0.03
N ALA A 78 -0.46 -10.28 -0.11
CA ALA A 78 -0.64 -10.90 -1.41
C ALA A 78 -1.85 -10.30 -2.16
N LEU A 79 -2.97 -10.08 -1.45
CA LEU A 79 -4.14 -9.41 -2.02
C LEU A 79 -3.87 -7.95 -2.36
N PHE A 80 -3.17 -7.21 -1.49
CA PHE A 80 -2.75 -5.83 -1.76
C PHE A 80 -1.93 -5.76 -3.06
N TYR A 81 -0.92 -6.61 -3.19
CA TYR A 81 -0.09 -6.69 -4.39
C TYR A 81 -0.92 -6.98 -5.64
N LEU A 82 -1.79 -8.00 -5.57
CA LEU A 82 -2.66 -8.40 -6.67
C LEU A 82 -3.56 -7.24 -7.13
N VAL A 83 -4.24 -6.58 -6.19
CA VAL A 83 -5.18 -5.49 -6.50
C VAL A 83 -4.46 -4.31 -7.16
N PHE A 84 -3.34 -3.83 -6.61
CA PHE A 84 -2.62 -2.71 -7.20
C PHE A 84 -2.02 -3.04 -8.56
N CYS A 85 -1.45 -4.23 -8.72
CA CYS A 85 -0.92 -4.65 -10.02
C CYS A 85 -2.03 -4.84 -11.06
N HIS A 86 -3.18 -5.36 -10.66
CA HIS A 86 -4.35 -5.48 -11.51
C HIS A 86 -4.84 -4.10 -11.97
N LEU A 87 -4.98 -3.14 -11.05
CA LEU A 87 -5.36 -1.76 -11.39
C LEU A 87 -4.35 -1.09 -12.33
N LEU A 88 -3.05 -1.27 -12.09
CA LEU A 88 -1.99 -0.80 -12.98
C LEU A 88 -2.08 -1.39 -14.39
N ALA A 89 -2.48 -2.65 -14.53
CA ALA A 89 -2.54 -3.33 -15.82
C ALA A 89 -3.46 -2.58 -16.80
N PHE A 90 -4.59 -2.05 -16.33
CA PHE A 90 -5.58 -1.32 -17.13
C PHE A 90 -5.26 0.15 -17.39
N THR A 91 -4.16 0.67 -16.87
CA THR A 91 -3.74 2.05 -17.15
C THR A 91 -3.01 2.15 -18.49
N PRO A 92 -3.07 3.28 -19.21
CA PRO A 92 -2.29 3.50 -20.44
C PRO A 92 -0.80 3.84 -20.18
N LEU A 93 -0.24 3.47 -19.02
CA LEU A 93 1.13 3.76 -18.64
C LEU A 93 2.17 2.97 -19.45
N ARG A 94 3.39 3.52 -19.55
CA ARG A 94 4.54 2.82 -20.13
C ARG A 94 4.82 1.50 -19.40
N SER A 95 5.06 0.44 -20.15
CA SER A 95 5.30 -0.91 -19.60
C SER A 95 6.45 -0.96 -18.58
N ASN A 96 7.54 -0.21 -18.81
CA ASN A 96 8.66 -0.12 -17.88
C ASN A 96 8.27 0.49 -16.53
N TYR A 97 7.43 1.52 -16.53
CA TYR A 97 7.00 2.17 -15.29
C TYR A 97 6.06 1.28 -14.47
N LYS A 98 5.14 0.56 -15.15
CA LYS A 98 4.29 -0.46 -14.50
C LYS A 98 5.13 -1.55 -13.84
N ARG A 99 6.14 -2.08 -14.55
CA ARG A 99 7.08 -3.08 -14.00
C ARG A 99 7.83 -2.55 -12.80
N TRP A 100 8.39 -1.35 -12.90
CA TRP A 100 9.14 -0.73 -11.81
C TRP A 100 8.27 -0.56 -10.56
N LEU A 101 7.05 -0.04 -10.69
CA LEU A 101 6.11 0.09 -9.57
C LEU A 101 5.74 -1.27 -8.97
N GLY A 102 5.42 -2.26 -9.80
CA GLY A 102 5.09 -3.61 -9.35
C GLY A 102 6.25 -4.26 -8.60
N CYS A 103 7.46 -4.23 -9.15
CA CYS A 103 8.65 -4.80 -8.50
C CYS A 103 8.99 -4.08 -7.19
N THR A 104 8.88 -2.75 -7.15
CA THR A 104 9.13 -1.96 -5.93
C THR A 104 8.10 -2.30 -4.84
N LEU A 105 6.83 -2.43 -5.22
CA LEU A 105 5.76 -2.84 -4.31
C LEU A 105 6.03 -4.24 -3.76
N ALA A 106 6.30 -5.22 -4.62
CA ALA A 106 6.62 -6.59 -4.21
C ALA A 106 7.81 -6.62 -3.23
N PHE A 107 8.89 -5.94 -3.57
CA PHE A 107 10.07 -5.87 -2.72
C PHE A 107 9.76 -5.26 -1.35
N SER A 108 9.07 -4.11 -1.32
CA SER A 108 8.74 -3.43 -0.06
C SER A 108 7.83 -4.27 0.85
N LEU A 109 6.82 -4.95 0.30
CA LEU A 109 5.94 -5.86 1.03
C LEU A 109 6.71 -7.04 1.63
N SER A 110 7.57 -7.68 0.82
CA SER A 110 8.39 -8.82 1.28
C SER A 110 9.41 -8.39 2.34
N ALA A 111 10.09 -7.27 2.13
CA ALA A 111 11.07 -6.74 3.07
C ALA A 111 10.40 -6.39 4.42
N ASP A 112 9.22 -5.76 4.39
CA ASP A 112 8.49 -5.41 5.60
C ASP A 112 8.10 -6.66 6.41
N LEU A 113 7.66 -7.72 5.73
CA LEU A 113 7.31 -8.99 6.35
C LEU A 113 8.52 -9.72 6.96
N VAL A 114 9.61 -9.84 6.20
CA VAL A 114 10.77 -10.68 6.57
C VAL A 114 11.62 -10.03 7.65
N CYS A 115 11.74 -8.70 7.66
CA CYS A 115 12.64 -8.03 8.60
C CYS A 115 12.31 -8.28 10.07
N GLY A 116 11.03 -8.48 10.44
CA GLY A 116 10.69 -8.80 11.83
C GLY A 116 11.33 -10.10 12.34
N TRP A 117 11.44 -11.10 11.46
CA TRP A 117 12.14 -12.36 11.74
C TRP A 117 13.64 -12.16 11.83
N LEU A 118 14.22 -11.43 10.86
CA LEU A 118 15.65 -11.18 10.81
C LEU A 118 16.15 -10.37 12.02
N ILE A 119 15.41 -9.35 12.45
CA ILE A 119 15.75 -8.56 13.64
C ILE A 119 15.73 -9.46 14.88
N ARG A 120 14.72 -10.33 15.00
CA ARG A 120 14.54 -11.17 16.19
C ARG A 120 15.57 -12.30 16.31
N TYR A 121 15.96 -12.92 15.19
CA TYR A 121 16.71 -14.18 15.18
C TYR A 121 18.08 -14.11 14.50
N VAL A 122 18.37 -13.06 13.73
CA VAL A 122 19.62 -12.96 12.96
C VAL A 122 20.47 -11.78 13.46
N TRP A 123 19.99 -10.55 13.29
CA TRP A 123 20.77 -9.35 13.64
C TRP A 123 19.92 -8.10 13.82
N ALA A 124 20.20 -7.32 14.87
CA ALA A 124 19.45 -6.10 15.20
C ALA A 124 19.51 -5.01 14.11
N GLY A 125 20.58 -4.97 13.31
CA GLY A 125 20.75 -3.94 12.28
C GLY A 125 19.76 -4.02 11.12
N PHE A 126 19.05 -5.14 10.95
CA PHE A 126 17.91 -5.24 10.03
C PHE A 126 16.76 -4.28 10.40
N ALA A 127 16.79 -3.64 11.57
CA ALA A 127 15.88 -2.57 11.93
C ALA A 127 15.92 -1.38 10.96
N VAL A 128 17.09 -1.06 10.39
CA VAL A 128 17.22 -0.02 9.35
C VAL A 128 16.46 -0.44 8.09
N VAL A 129 16.59 -1.71 7.70
CA VAL A 129 15.88 -2.27 6.53
C VAL A 129 14.37 -2.29 6.76
N LYS A 130 13.90 -2.65 7.96
CA LYS A 130 12.48 -2.59 8.33
C LYS A 130 11.92 -1.18 8.20
N LEU A 131 12.64 -0.18 8.71
CA LEU A 131 12.23 1.21 8.64
C LEU A 131 12.20 1.72 7.19
N GLY A 132 13.24 1.40 6.41
CA GLY A 132 13.30 1.72 4.99
C GLY A 132 12.18 1.04 4.19
N ALA A 133 11.90 -0.24 4.45
CA ALA A 133 10.82 -0.99 3.81
C ALA A 133 9.45 -0.38 4.10
N PHE A 134 9.20 0.04 5.35
CA PHE A 134 7.97 0.73 5.72
C PHE A 134 7.76 2.01 4.91
N PHE A 135 8.76 2.90 4.87
CA PHE A 135 8.64 4.16 4.10
C PHE A 135 8.57 3.92 2.60
N LEU A 136 9.32 2.95 2.08
CA LEU A 136 9.26 2.57 0.67
C LEU A 136 7.88 2.03 0.30
N LEU A 137 7.27 1.19 1.16
CA LEU A 137 5.93 0.67 0.96
C LEU A 137 4.89 1.79 0.95
N GLN A 138 4.89 2.66 1.97
CA GLN A 138 3.98 3.81 2.04
C GLN A 138 4.15 4.73 0.83
N GLY A 139 5.39 5.07 0.48
CA GLY A 139 5.70 5.91 -0.67
C GLY A 139 5.26 5.28 -1.99
N THR A 140 5.46 3.97 -2.17
CA THR A 140 5.04 3.25 -3.37
C THR A 140 3.52 3.22 -3.51
N ILE A 141 2.80 2.95 -2.42
CA ILE A 141 1.33 2.98 -2.41
C ILE A 141 0.82 4.39 -2.73
N LEU A 142 1.39 5.43 -2.11
CA LEU A 142 1.01 6.81 -2.40
C LEU A 142 1.28 7.17 -3.87
N LEU A 143 2.45 6.81 -4.41
CA LEU A 143 2.78 7.04 -5.81
C LEU A 143 1.84 6.30 -6.77
N LEU A 144 1.43 5.07 -6.43
CA LEU A 144 0.42 4.31 -7.16
C LEU A 144 -0.91 5.03 -7.19
N LEU A 145 -1.41 5.46 -6.03
CA LEU A 145 -2.65 6.20 -5.91
C LEU A 145 -2.60 7.51 -6.69
N LEU A 146 -1.52 8.29 -6.58
CA LEU A 146 -1.34 9.53 -7.33
C LEU A 146 -1.33 9.29 -8.84
N THR A 147 -0.59 8.27 -9.30
CA THR A 147 -0.53 7.90 -10.71
C THR A 147 -1.92 7.52 -11.24
N LEU A 148 -2.65 6.68 -10.51
CA LEU A 148 -4.00 6.27 -10.87
C LEU A 148 -4.97 7.47 -10.87
N ALA A 149 -4.82 8.41 -9.93
CA ALA A 149 -5.67 9.59 -9.82
C ALA A 149 -5.45 10.53 -11.00
N VAL A 150 -4.21 10.87 -11.32
CA VAL A 150 -3.86 11.72 -12.47
C VAL A 150 -4.43 11.15 -13.76
N HIS A 151 -4.31 9.84 -13.98
CA HIS A 151 -4.86 9.21 -15.17
C HIS A 151 -6.40 9.18 -15.20
N HIS A 152 -7.04 8.91 -14.08
CA HIS A 152 -8.50 8.86 -14.03
C HIS A 152 -9.13 10.26 -14.20
N PHE A 153 -8.63 11.26 -13.47
CA PHE A 153 -9.15 12.63 -13.53
C PHE A 153 -8.76 13.34 -14.83
N GLY A 154 -7.54 13.16 -15.33
CA GLY A 154 -7.10 13.75 -16.59
C GLY A 154 -7.92 13.29 -17.81
N ASN A 155 -8.30 12.00 -17.85
CA ASN A 155 -9.17 11.49 -18.93
C ASN A 155 -10.61 12.03 -18.87
N ARG A 156 -11.14 12.32 -17.67
CA ARG A 156 -12.49 12.88 -17.54
C ARG A 156 -12.56 14.33 -18.02
N SER A 157 -11.53 15.14 -17.74
CA SER A 157 -11.45 16.54 -18.19
C SER A 157 -11.41 16.64 -19.71
N ARG A 158 -10.55 15.83 -20.35
CA ARG A 158 -10.39 15.80 -21.81
C ARG A 158 -11.65 15.34 -22.55
N CYS A 159 -12.40 14.41 -21.97
CA CYS A 159 -13.68 13.96 -22.56
C CYS A 159 -14.79 15.01 -22.43
N ARG A 160 -14.81 15.79 -21.33
CA ARG A 160 -15.76 16.89 -21.13
C ARG A 160 -15.50 18.07 -22.06
N GLU A 161 -14.24 18.40 -22.32
CA GLU A 161 -13.85 19.47 -23.25
C GLU A 161 -14.31 19.16 -24.68
N ILE A 162 -14.06 17.95 -25.17
CA ILE A 162 -14.49 17.50 -26.51
C ILE A 162 -16.02 17.57 -26.68
N ILE A 163 -16.79 17.19 -25.64
CA ILE A 163 -18.26 17.24 -25.70
C ILE A 163 -18.76 18.70 -25.57
N GLY A 164 -18.07 19.54 -24.81
CA GLY A 164 -18.41 20.96 -24.61
C GLY A 164 -18.16 21.83 -25.85
N GLU A 165 -17.19 21.48 -26.70
CA GLU A 165 -16.94 22.16 -27.98
C GLU A 165 -17.92 21.72 -29.10
N THR A 166 -18.72 20.68 -28.87
CA THR A 166 -19.73 20.18 -29.83
C THR A 166 -21.15 20.68 -29.58
N VAL A 167 -21.34 21.69 -28.72
CA VAL A 167 -22.64 22.34 -28.45
C VAL A 167 -22.62 23.81 -28.81
#